data_AF-A0AA40B7H7-F1
#
_entry.id   AF-A0AA40B7H7-F1
#
_cell.length_a   1.000
_cell.length_b   1.000
_cell.length_c   1.000
_cell.angle_alpha   90.00
_cell.angle_beta   90.00
_cell.angle_gamma   90.00
#
_symmetry.space_group_name_H-M   'P 1'
#
loop_
_entity.id
_entity.type
_entity.pdbx_description
1 polymer ?
#
loop_
_entity_poly.entity_id
_entity_poly.type
_entity_poly.pdbx_seq_one_letter_code
_entity_poly.pdbx_strand_id
1 'polypeptide(L)'
;MFTKMPMATEQLRLSDQFFENLTLYATGMIAQITDLRELHNKRMAHTTREAVNYSLPAQIKMPTVYVRLSDILGLRGSKGGRGLCWAQEYIPIVFKGVQAETPMKIIAEAKLTVTNRRKFQFLKGNVDHDVNYNPQIGQFSLRLRGEMGATVITLLTARIQALSRLIELVEAIGRAGKAVVHQSVTLREVVFTYSDSVTADGGAPPEPPSNNARRSWRVRLDLTKERGVNVDLESGNPHYPVIDYIREMANSPDFENLPSWLVLSLPLYRALEKVEEKRKSFQDQPVVAVFHRALNWVTIRYQIGTNPVRKLNIEIRPRTRQGKLMWHVSRAMDADTKTADVKPENDEFNKVLVERVWTASGNGFKGLTSGAAASLEQGIEELVALVDESVRFIASGGGVGQQQQQPQQQQIPLHQQQPPPPQAQQQSPTPQQQRFQQQMQQQRQAQQMPAANMHAGPPHPNMMNRGPSQQGQQQQQQSRQSYGNTMANALVLD
;
A
#
# COMPACT_ATOMS: atom_id res chain seq x y z
N MET A 1 28.37 1.85 -48.69
CA MET A 1 27.78 0.57 -49.14
C MET A 1 26.61 0.95 -50.04
N PHE A 2 26.71 0.77 -51.36
CA PHE A 2 25.64 1.11 -52.28
C PHE A 2 24.61 -0.03 -52.30
N THR A 3 23.42 0.20 -51.78
CA THR A 3 22.34 -0.79 -51.80
C THR A 3 21.83 -0.88 -53.24
N LYS A 4 22.06 -2.03 -53.89
CA LYS A 4 21.56 -2.31 -55.23
C LYS A 4 20.03 -2.25 -55.16
N MET A 5 19.42 -1.35 -55.94
CA MET A 5 17.97 -1.17 -55.92
C MET A 5 17.31 -2.48 -56.38
N PRO A 6 16.47 -3.13 -55.55
CA PRO A 6 15.89 -4.42 -55.89
C PRO A 6 14.69 -4.22 -56.83
N MET A 7 14.92 -3.64 -58.01
CA MET A 7 13.89 -3.56 -59.06
C MET A 7 14.23 -4.60 -60.13
N ALA A 8 13.24 -5.43 -60.48
CA ALA A 8 13.40 -6.43 -61.53
C ALA A 8 13.64 -5.71 -62.87
N THR A 9 14.60 -6.19 -63.67
CA THR A 9 15.04 -5.56 -64.92
C THR A 9 13.91 -5.37 -65.94
N GLU A 10 12.81 -6.12 -65.83
CA GLU A 10 11.62 -6.00 -66.67
C GLU A 10 10.74 -4.77 -66.36
N GLN A 11 11.06 -4.00 -65.33
CA GLN A 11 10.21 -2.93 -64.77
C GLN A 11 10.72 -1.51 -65.03
N LEU A 12 11.70 -1.30 -65.91
CA LEU A 12 12.14 0.04 -66.33
C LEU A 12 11.16 0.71 -67.33
N ARG A 13 9.88 0.35 -67.31
CA ARG A 13 8.85 1.17 -67.97
C ARG A 13 8.56 2.34 -67.03
N LEU A 14 8.87 3.55 -67.47
CA LEU A 14 8.63 4.82 -66.76
C LEU A 14 7.13 5.11 -66.63
N SER A 15 6.40 4.24 -65.91
CA SER A 15 4.97 4.40 -65.61
C SER A 15 4.77 5.12 -64.29
N ASP A 16 3.57 5.65 -64.07
CA ASP A 16 3.22 6.29 -62.79
C ASP A 16 3.44 5.32 -61.61
N GLN A 17 3.11 4.04 -61.79
CA GLN A 17 3.35 2.99 -60.79
C GLN A 17 4.84 2.81 -60.45
N PHE A 18 5.73 2.97 -61.44
CA PHE A 18 7.17 2.94 -61.19
C PHE A 18 7.57 4.12 -60.29
N PHE A 19 7.11 5.33 -60.59
CA PHE A 19 7.43 6.53 -59.79
C PHE A 19 6.80 6.50 -58.40
N GLU A 20 5.60 5.93 -58.24
CA GLU A 20 4.98 5.70 -56.93
C GLU A 20 5.81 4.72 -56.09
N ASN A 21 6.21 3.58 -56.67
CA ASN A 21 7.05 2.59 -55.99
C ASN A 21 8.42 3.16 -55.64
N LEU A 22 9.02 3.94 -56.54
CA LEU A 22 10.28 4.63 -56.33
C LEU A 22 10.17 5.64 -55.17
N THR A 23 9.09 6.43 -55.14
CA THR A 23 8.82 7.42 -54.09
C THR A 23 8.62 6.73 -52.75
N LEU A 24 7.84 5.64 -52.71
CA LEU A 24 7.59 4.85 -51.51
C LEU A 24 8.87 4.22 -50.97
N TYR A 25 9.70 3.63 -51.85
CA TYR A 25 10.98 3.04 -51.49
C TYR A 25 11.97 4.09 -51.00
N ALA A 26 12.13 5.20 -51.74
CA ALA A 26 13.03 6.30 -51.35
C ALA A 26 12.63 6.88 -50.01
N THR A 27 11.34 7.13 -49.79
CA THR A 27 10.84 7.62 -48.50
C THR A 27 11.06 6.62 -47.37
N GLY A 28 10.78 5.34 -47.62
CA GLY A 28 11.03 4.28 -46.64
C GLY A 28 12.50 4.20 -46.25
N MET A 29 13.41 4.31 -47.21
CA MET A 29 14.86 4.31 -46.97
C MET A 29 15.31 5.55 -46.18
N ILE A 30 14.79 6.74 -46.52
CA ILE A 30 15.06 7.96 -45.75
C ILE A 30 14.60 7.79 -44.31
N ALA A 31 13.37 7.32 -44.09
CA ALA A 31 12.81 7.08 -42.76
C ALA A 31 13.70 6.12 -41.94
N GLN A 32 14.13 5.02 -42.55
CA GLN A 32 15.01 4.05 -41.89
C GLN A 32 16.39 4.61 -41.57
N ILE A 33 17.00 5.36 -42.49
CA ILE A 33 18.30 5.99 -42.25
C ILE A 33 18.19 7.00 -41.10
N THR A 34 17.10 7.77 -41.06
CA THR A 34 16.82 8.69 -39.95
C THR A 34 16.69 7.94 -38.62
N ASP A 35 15.93 6.86 -38.57
CA ASP A 35 15.77 6.05 -37.36
C ASP A 35 17.07 5.37 -36.93
N LEU A 36 17.86 4.83 -37.87
CA LEU A 36 19.16 4.22 -37.58
C LEU A 36 20.16 5.25 -37.04
N ARG A 37 20.16 6.47 -37.59
CA ARG A 37 20.97 7.58 -37.06
C ARG A 37 20.55 7.92 -35.63
N GLU A 38 19.26 7.99 -35.35
CA GLU A 38 18.76 8.26 -34.00
C GLU A 38 19.13 7.15 -33.01
N LEU A 39 18.98 5.87 -33.39
CA LEU A 39 19.40 4.73 -32.59
C LEU A 39 20.90 4.75 -32.30
N HIS A 40 21.71 5.08 -33.30
CA HIS A 40 23.16 5.24 -33.16
C HIS A 40 23.51 6.41 -32.22
N ASN A 41 22.87 7.56 -32.38
CA ASN A 41 23.08 8.74 -31.52
C ASN A 41 22.74 8.44 -30.05
N LYS A 42 21.66 7.70 -29.81
CA LYS A 42 21.25 7.22 -28.47
C LYS A 42 22.07 6.01 -27.98
N ARG A 43 23.07 5.56 -28.75
CA ARG A 43 23.92 4.39 -28.48
C ARG A 43 23.13 3.10 -28.25
N MET A 44 21.95 2.96 -28.84
CA MET A 44 21.08 1.80 -28.67
C MET A 44 21.51 0.67 -29.61
N ALA A 45 21.60 -0.56 -29.09
CA ALA A 45 21.95 -1.72 -29.89
C ALA A 45 20.83 -2.04 -30.88
N HIS A 46 21.19 -2.16 -32.15
CA HIS A 46 20.25 -2.42 -33.22
C HIS A 46 20.89 -3.24 -34.35
N THR A 47 20.06 -3.90 -35.15
CA THR A 47 20.48 -4.63 -36.35
C THR A 47 19.39 -4.52 -37.42
N THR A 48 19.76 -4.66 -38.69
CA THR A 48 18.81 -4.71 -39.80
C THR A 48 18.80 -6.10 -40.39
N ARG A 49 17.60 -6.61 -40.73
CA ARG A 49 17.45 -7.89 -41.43
C ARG A 49 16.42 -7.77 -42.53
N GLU A 50 16.66 -8.43 -43.65
CA GLU A 50 15.63 -8.57 -44.68
C GLU A 50 14.50 -9.46 -44.17
N ALA A 51 13.27 -8.98 -44.29
CA ALA A 51 12.07 -9.72 -43.96
C ALA A 51 10.97 -9.36 -44.97
N VAL A 52 10.07 -10.31 -45.23
CA VAL A 52 8.93 -10.07 -46.11
C VAL A 52 8.01 -9.05 -45.47
N ASN A 53 7.78 -7.94 -46.17
CA ASN A 53 6.89 -6.88 -45.72
C ASN A 53 5.58 -6.90 -46.51
N TYR A 54 4.57 -7.56 -45.95
CA TYR A 54 3.24 -7.68 -46.57
C TYR A 54 2.46 -6.36 -46.67
N SER A 55 2.98 -5.26 -46.12
CA SER A 55 2.35 -3.94 -46.20
C SER A 55 2.89 -3.09 -47.35
N LEU A 56 3.90 -3.57 -48.07
CA LEU A 56 4.44 -2.92 -49.26
C LEU A 56 4.15 -3.79 -50.50
N PRO A 57 4.11 -3.18 -51.70
CA PRO A 57 4.10 -3.92 -52.96
C PRO A 57 5.21 -4.97 -52.99
N ALA A 58 4.94 -6.16 -53.53
CA ALA A 58 5.87 -7.29 -53.52
C ALA A 58 7.23 -7.01 -54.20
N GLN A 59 7.26 -5.98 -55.06
CA GLN A 59 8.45 -5.49 -55.75
C GLN A 59 9.39 -4.70 -54.83
N ILE A 60 8.88 -4.16 -53.71
CA ILE A 60 9.63 -3.29 -52.81
C ILE A 60 10.12 -4.11 -51.61
N LYS A 61 11.44 -4.29 -51.53
CA LYS A 61 12.08 -4.93 -50.37
C LYS A 61 12.66 -3.86 -49.45
N MET A 62 12.09 -3.77 -48.25
CA MET A 62 12.60 -2.90 -47.18
C MET A 62 13.09 -3.76 -46.02
N PRO A 63 14.29 -3.50 -45.47
CA PRO A 63 14.76 -4.25 -44.31
C PRO A 63 13.91 -3.92 -43.07
N THR A 64 13.84 -4.82 -42.12
CA THR A 64 13.25 -4.57 -40.80
C THR A 64 14.37 -4.17 -39.83
N VAL A 65 14.14 -3.10 -39.07
CA VAL A 65 15.07 -2.65 -38.03
C VAL A 65 14.69 -3.34 -36.72
N TYR A 66 15.65 -4.00 -36.07
CA TYR A 66 15.47 -4.61 -34.76
C TYR A 66 16.23 -3.79 -33.73
N VAL A 67 15.53 -3.32 -32.71
CA VAL A 67 16.10 -2.54 -31.59
C VAL A 67 16.01 -3.34 -30.30
N ARG A 68 17.03 -3.20 -29.45
CA ARG A 68 17.10 -3.86 -28.15
C ARG A 68 16.21 -3.15 -27.09
N LEU A 69 15.30 -3.89 -26.46
CA LEU A 69 14.36 -3.40 -25.45
C LEU A 69 15.07 -2.86 -24.20
N SER A 70 16.10 -3.56 -23.71
CA SER A 70 16.87 -3.11 -22.54
C SER A 70 17.47 -1.71 -22.70
N ASP A 71 17.83 -1.35 -23.93
CA ASP A 71 18.42 -0.05 -24.24
C ASP A 71 17.35 1.06 -24.30
N ILE A 72 16.13 0.74 -24.75
CA ILE A 72 14.98 1.65 -24.73
C ILE A 72 14.57 2.01 -23.29
N LEU A 73 14.60 1.01 -22.40
CA LEU A 73 14.27 1.19 -20.99
C LEU A 73 15.40 1.81 -20.17
N GLY A 74 16.58 2.07 -20.78
CA GLY A 74 17.72 2.67 -20.09
C GLY A 74 18.36 1.77 -19.02
N LEU A 75 18.16 0.44 -19.09
CA LEU A 75 18.58 -0.53 -18.06
C LEU A 75 20.06 -0.96 -18.16
N ARG A 76 20.89 -0.20 -18.89
CA ARG A 76 22.31 -0.51 -19.05
C ARG A 76 23.04 -0.38 -17.70
N GLY A 77 23.44 -1.52 -17.13
CA GLY A 77 24.31 -1.56 -15.95
C GLY A 77 23.61 -1.71 -14.60
N SER A 78 22.31 -2.03 -14.55
CA SER A 78 21.66 -2.40 -13.29
C SER A 78 22.21 -3.73 -12.79
N LYS A 79 23.22 -3.69 -11.90
CA LYS A 79 23.87 -4.84 -11.24
C LYS A 79 22.97 -5.56 -10.22
N GLY A 80 21.65 -5.47 -10.39
CA GLY A 80 20.67 -5.98 -9.43
C GLY A 80 19.46 -6.60 -10.13
N GLY A 81 19.68 -7.66 -10.93
CA GLY A 81 18.82 -8.84 -11.06
C GLY A 81 17.30 -8.72 -11.29
N ARG A 82 16.72 -7.53 -11.49
CA ARG A 82 15.34 -7.33 -11.91
C ARG A 82 15.34 -6.72 -13.31
N GLY A 83 16.02 -7.41 -14.23
CA GLY A 83 15.85 -7.16 -15.66
C GLY A 83 14.41 -7.48 -16.02
N LEU A 84 13.66 -6.47 -16.45
CA LEU A 84 12.26 -6.58 -16.87
C LEU A 84 12.15 -7.51 -18.11
N CYS A 85 12.14 -8.82 -17.86
CA CYS A 85 11.97 -9.89 -18.84
C CYS A 85 10.49 -10.10 -19.19
N TRP A 86 9.69 -9.02 -19.27
CA TRP A 86 8.27 -9.14 -19.58
C TRP A 86 7.99 -9.25 -21.08
N ALA A 87 8.96 -8.91 -21.93
CA ALA A 87 8.88 -9.03 -23.38
C ALA A 87 10.18 -9.55 -24.01
N GLN A 88 10.09 -9.93 -25.27
CA GLN A 88 11.23 -10.29 -26.10
C GLN A 88 12.21 -9.13 -26.23
N GLU A 89 13.50 -9.44 -26.23
CA GLU A 89 14.57 -8.46 -26.15
C GLU A 89 14.72 -7.62 -27.43
N TYR A 90 14.36 -8.16 -28.59
CA TYR A 90 14.47 -7.45 -29.86
C TYR A 90 13.09 -7.09 -30.41
N ILE A 91 12.89 -5.81 -30.70
CA ILE A 91 11.65 -5.24 -31.20
C ILE A 91 11.82 -4.93 -32.68
N PRO A 92 11.13 -5.65 -33.59
CA PRO A 92 11.10 -5.29 -35.00
C PRO A 92 10.28 -4.01 -35.21
N ILE A 93 10.83 -3.11 -36.00
CA ILE A 93 10.22 -1.89 -36.53
C ILE A 93 10.12 -2.06 -38.05
N VAL A 94 8.90 -2.10 -38.54
CA VAL A 94 8.57 -2.35 -39.95
C VAL A 94 7.96 -1.09 -40.55
N PHE A 95 8.54 -0.59 -41.65
CA PHE A 95 7.95 0.50 -42.41
C PHE A 95 6.66 0.03 -43.09
N LYS A 96 5.55 0.76 -42.91
CA LYS A 96 4.23 0.39 -43.44
C LYS A 96 3.80 1.24 -44.62
N GLY A 97 4.50 2.34 -44.88
CA GLY A 97 4.22 3.22 -45.99
C GLY A 97 4.13 4.67 -45.56
N VAL A 98 3.46 5.45 -46.41
CA VAL A 98 3.34 6.89 -46.30
C VAL A 98 1.89 7.30 -46.39
N GLN A 99 1.53 8.36 -45.67
CA GLN A 99 0.24 9.01 -45.79
C GLN A 99 0.46 10.33 -46.51
N ALA A 100 -0.18 10.48 -47.66
CA ALA A 100 -0.16 11.68 -48.49
C ALA A 100 -1.01 12.80 -47.85
N GLU A 101 -0.66 13.19 -46.63
CA GLU A 101 -1.11 14.43 -46.00
C GLU A 101 -0.04 15.51 -46.23
N THR A 102 -0.38 16.79 -46.04
CA THR A 102 0.60 17.88 -46.10
C THR A 102 0.78 18.45 -44.69
N PRO A 103 1.93 18.26 -44.02
CA PRO A 103 3.14 17.56 -44.50
C PRO A 103 2.97 16.03 -44.54
N MET A 104 3.76 15.39 -45.41
CA MET A 104 3.72 13.94 -45.65
C MET A 104 4.17 13.16 -44.41
N LYS A 105 3.40 12.15 -44.03
CA LYS A 105 3.64 11.36 -42.81
C LYS A 105 4.12 9.96 -43.15
N ILE A 106 5.12 9.48 -42.42
CA ILE A 106 5.58 8.10 -42.46
C ILE A 106 4.79 7.28 -41.44
N ILE A 107 4.52 6.02 -41.80
CA ILE A 107 3.88 5.05 -40.91
C ILE A 107 4.83 3.88 -40.72
N ALA A 108 5.15 3.59 -39.47
CA ALA A 108 5.87 2.38 -39.07
C ALA A 108 5.04 1.59 -38.05
N GLU A 109 5.27 0.29 -37.98
CA GLU A 109 4.70 -0.59 -36.96
C GLU A 109 5.83 -1.24 -36.18
N ALA A 110 5.82 -1.07 -34.86
CA ALA A 110 6.67 -1.85 -33.96
C ALA A 110 5.85 -2.97 -33.32
N LYS A 111 6.43 -4.18 -33.27
CA LYS A 111 5.76 -5.35 -32.67
C LYS A 111 6.53 -5.82 -31.45
N LEU A 112 5.86 -5.86 -30.31
CA LEU A 112 6.45 -6.25 -29.03
C LEU A 112 5.75 -7.50 -28.50
N THR A 113 6.46 -8.61 -28.48
CA THR A 113 5.94 -9.90 -28.01
C THR A 113 6.22 -10.06 -26.52
N VAL A 114 5.20 -10.32 -25.72
CA VAL A 114 5.33 -10.53 -24.28
C VAL A 114 5.76 -11.96 -23.96
N THR A 115 6.57 -12.13 -22.91
CA THR A 115 7.03 -13.45 -22.44
C THR A 115 5.97 -14.14 -21.58
N ASN A 116 5.20 -13.36 -20.80
CA ASN A 116 4.15 -13.87 -19.94
C ASN A 116 2.80 -13.19 -20.26
N ARG A 117 1.96 -13.87 -21.04
CA ARG A 117 0.64 -13.38 -21.47
C ARG A 117 -0.33 -13.14 -20.31
N ARG A 118 -0.21 -13.92 -19.22
CA ARG A 118 -1.11 -13.79 -18.05
C ARG A 118 -0.96 -12.44 -17.38
N LYS A 119 0.24 -11.83 -17.44
CA LYS A 119 0.49 -10.46 -16.95
C LYS A 119 -0.27 -9.38 -17.70
N PHE A 120 -0.95 -9.70 -18.80
CA PHE A 120 -1.66 -8.74 -19.63
C PHE A 120 -3.13 -9.13 -19.85
N GLN A 121 -3.63 -10.12 -19.11
CA GLN A 121 -5.00 -10.63 -19.28
C GLN A 121 -6.09 -9.59 -19.00
N PHE A 122 -5.75 -8.51 -18.28
CA PHE A 122 -6.65 -7.39 -17.99
C PHE A 122 -6.75 -6.39 -19.15
N LEU A 123 -5.79 -6.40 -20.09
CA LEU A 123 -5.85 -5.55 -21.28
C LEU A 123 -6.76 -6.19 -22.32
N LYS A 124 -7.69 -5.40 -22.87
CA LYS A 124 -8.59 -5.84 -23.93
C LYS A 124 -8.45 -4.95 -25.15
N GLY A 125 -8.09 -5.53 -26.30
CA GLY A 125 -8.08 -4.87 -27.60
C GLY A 125 -7.22 -3.61 -27.63
N ASN A 126 -7.84 -2.48 -27.96
CA ASN A 126 -7.17 -1.18 -28.11
C ASN A 126 -6.78 -0.63 -26.72
N VAL A 127 -5.48 -0.63 -26.45
CA VAL A 127 -4.89 -0.15 -25.18
C VAL A 127 -4.66 1.37 -25.23
N ASP A 128 -4.46 1.91 -26.43
CA ASP A 128 -4.44 3.35 -26.76
C ASP A 128 -4.82 3.52 -28.25
N HIS A 129 -4.93 4.77 -28.73
CA HIS A 129 -5.20 5.11 -30.14
C HIS A 129 -4.18 4.54 -31.13
N ASP A 130 -2.94 4.34 -30.69
CA ASP A 130 -1.81 3.86 -31.49
C ASP A 130 -1.24 2.52 -30.98
N VAL A 131 -1.85 1.90 -29.97
CA VAL A 131 -1.38 0.64 -29.38
C VAL A 131 -2.53 -0.35 -29.24
N ASN A 132 -2.36 -1.51 -29.87
CA ASN A 132 -3.30 -2.63 -29.78
C ASN A 132 -2.60 -3.85 -29.14
N TYR A 133 -3.30 -4.57 -28.27
CA TYR A 133 -2.83 -5.81 -27.68
C TYR A 133 -3.64 -7.01 -28.20
N ASN A 134 -2.95 -7.98 -28.79
CA ASN A 134 -3.52 -9.26 -29.14
C ASN A 134 -3.24 -10.29 -28.02
N PRO A 135 -4.25 -10.68 -27.21
CA PRO A 135 -4.07 -11.60 -26.10
C PRO A 135 -3.80 -13.04 -26.53
N GLN A 136 -4.22 -13.45 -27.73
CA GLN A 136 -4.06 -14.83 -28.20
C GLN A 136 -2.58 -15.16 -28.45
N ILE A 137 -1.84 -14.24 -29.07
CA ILE A 137 -0.42 -14.40 -29.35
C ILE A 137 0.48 -13.68 -28.34
N GLY A 138 -0.08 -12.78 -27.53
CA GLY A 138 0.67 -11.99 -26.57
C GLY A 138 1.56 -10.95 -27.26
N GLN A 139 1.00 -10.16 -28.15
CA GLN A 139 1.77 -9.17 -28.91
C GLN A 139 1.10 -7.80 -28.86
N PHE A 140 1.89 -6.78 -28.56
CA PHE A 140 1.53 -5.39 -28.78
C PHE A 140 1.93 -4.98 -30.20
N SER A 141 1.01 -4.35 -30.91
CA SER A 141 1.28 -3.63 -32.16
C SER A 141 1.20 -2.13 -31.89
N LEU A 142 2.32 -1.44 -32.08
CA LEU A 142 2.45 0.00 -31.90
C LEU A 142 2.53 0.66 -33.29
N ARG A 143 1.54 1.48 -33.63
CA ARG A 143 1.50 2.23 -34.90
C ARG A 143 2.18 3.58 -34.71
N LEU A 144 3.39 3.71 -35.20
CA LEU A 144 4.19 4.91 -35.10
C LEU A 144 3.93 5.81 -36.32
N ARG A 145 3.61 7.07 -36.09
CA ARG A 145 3.44 8.08 -37.14
C ARG A 145 4.44 9.20 -36.91
N GLY A 146 5.20 9.54 -37.95
CA GLY A 146 6.18 10.63 -37.92
C GLY A 146 6.05 11.50 -39.15
N GLU A 147 6.53 12.73 -39.07
CA GLU A 147 6.73 13.57 -40.26
C GLU A 147 7.91 13.03 -41.07
N MET A 148 7.91 13.26 -42.38
CA MET A 148 9.07 12.91 -43.21
C MET A 148 10.34 13.57 -42.67
N GLY A 149 11.40 12.77 -42.46
CA GLY A 149 12.67 13.24 -41.92
C GLY A 149 12.72 13.29 -40.38
N ALA A 150 11.57 13.13 -39.69
CA ALA A 150 11.54 12.94 -38.24
C ALA A 150 11.69 11.46 -37.88
N THR A 151 12.30 11.19 -36.73
CA THR A 151 12.46 9.82 -36.22
C THR A 151 11.23 9.36 -35.45
N VAL A 152 10.83 8.10 -35.64
CA VAL A 152 9.76 7.46 -34.85
C VAL A 152 10.28 6.81 -33.56
N ILE A 153 11.60 6.75 -33.36
CA ILE A 153 12.25 6.09 -32.23
C ILE A 153 11.90 6.78 -30.90
N THR A 154 11.73 8.10 -30.89
CA THR A 154 11.31 8.85 -29.70
C THR A 154 9.90 8.45 -29.26
N LEU A 155 8.96 8.35 -30.21
CA LEU A 155 7.59 7.88 -29.93
C LEU A 155 7.59 6.43 -29.44
N LEU A 156 8.36 5.55 -30.10
CA LEU A 156 8.52 4.16 -29.68
C LEU A 156 9.04 4.06 -28.24
N THR A 157 10.04 4.85 -27.90
CA THR A 157 10.64 4.89 -26.56
C THR A 157 9.61 5.29 -25.52
N ALA A 158 8.89 6.38 -25.74
CA ALA A 158 7.86 6.85 -24.83
C ALA A 158 6.76 5.81 -24.62
N ARG A 159 6.31 5.13 -25.68
CA ARG A 159 5.27 4.10 -25.59
C ARG A 159 5.73 2.84 -24.86
N ILE A 160 6.96 2.40 -25.08
CA ILE A 160 7.53 1.24 -24.37
C ILE A 160 7.73 1.55 -22.89
N GLN A 161 8.20 2.76 -22.56
CA GLN A 161 8.32 3.19 -21.16
C GLN A 161 6.95 3.28 -20.48
N ALA A 162 5.91 3.77 -21.18
CA ALA A 162 4.54 3.76 -20.68
C ALA A 162 4.03 2.32 -20.44
N LEU A 163 4.31 1.38 -21.36
CA LEU A 163 3.96 -0.04 -21.17
C LEU A 163 4.67 -0.64 -19.96
N SER A 164 5.96 -0.36 -19.75
CA SER A 164 6.69 -0.86 -18.58
C SER A 164 6.06 -0.35 -17.27
N ARG A 165 5.79 0.96 -17.18
CA ARG A 165 5.12 1.58 -16.02
C ARG A 165 3.74 0.98 -15.76
N LEU A 166 2.96 0.75 -16.82
CA LEU A 166 1.64 0.14 -16.73
C LEU A 166 1.70 -1.26 -16.11
N ILE A 167 2.65 -2.09 -16.55
CA ILE A 167 2.84 -3.46 -16.04
C ILE A 167 3.19 -3.43 -14.57
N GLU A 168 4.18 -2.60 -14.22
CA GLU A 168 4.64 -2.35 -12.87
C GLU A 168 3.47 -1.96 -11.93
N LEU A 169 2.60 -1.05 -12.38
CA LEU A 169 1.40 -0.64 -11.63
C LEU A 169 0.37 -1.75 -11.45
N VAL A 170 0.11 -2.53 -12.51
CA VAL A 170 -0.89 -3.58 -12.42
C VAL A 170 -0.38 -4.76 -11.58
N GLU A 171 0.92 -5.05 -11.63
CA GLU A 171 1.55 -6.01 -10.73
C GLU A 171 1.51 -5.54 -9.27
N ALA A 172 1.69 -4.24 -9.00
CA ALA A 172 1.52 -3.66 -7.67
C ALA A 172 0.07 -3.82 -7.16
N ILE A 173 -0.92 -3.51 -8.01
CA ILE A 173 -2.35 -3.68 -7.69
C ILE A 173 -2.67 -5.15 -7.43
N GLY A 174 -2.19 -6.08 -8.26
CA GLY A 174 -2.43 -7.51 -8.10
C GLY A 174 -1.80 -8.08 -6.81
N ARG A 175 -0.67 -7.53 -6.36
CA ARG A 175 -0.02 -7.93 -5.11
C ARG A 175 -0.75 -7.46 -3.85
N ALA A 176 -1.46 -6.34 -3.92
CA ALA A 176 -2.22 -5.81 -2.77
C ALA A 176 -3.46 -6.66 -2.41
N GLY A 177 -3.77 -7.69 -3.21
CA GLY A 177 -4.77 -8.70 -2.88
C GLY A 177 -6.21 -8.27 -3.18
N LYS A 178 -7.18 -8.98 -2.58
CA LYS A 178 -8.62 -8.84 -2.89
C LYS A 178 -9.22 -7.48 -2.50
N ALA A 179 -8.53 -6.73 -1.63
CA ALA A 179 -8.95 -5.41 -1.19
C ALA A 179 -8.78 -4.34 -2.27
N VAL A 180 -8.03 -4.63 -3.34
CA VAL A 180 -7.80 -3.73 -4.47
C VAL A 180 -8.36 -4.35 -5.74
N VAL A 181 -9.25 -3.64 -6.42
CA VAL A 181 -9.92 -4.09 -7.64
C VAL A 181 -9.64 -3.10 -8.76
N HIS A 182 -9.05 -3.58 -9.86
CA HIS A 182 -8.87 -2.77 -11.06
C HIS A 182 -10.23 -2.51 -11.74
N GLN A 183 -10.46 -1.28 -12.18
CA GLN A 183 -11.67 -0.88 -12.92
C GLN A 183 -11.37 -0.67 -14.40
N SER A 184 -10.33 0.09 -14.72
CA SER A 184 -9.92 0.41 -16.08
C SER A 184 -8.40 0.48 -16.15
N VAL A 185 -7.83 -0.06 -17.23
CA VAL A 185 -6.38 -0.11 -17.42
C VAL A 185 -6.07 0.20 -18.89
N THR A 186 -5.42 1.34 -19.11
CA THR A 186 -4.99 1.83 -20.43
C THR A 186 -3.55 2.34 -20.32
N LEU A 187 -2.90 2.64 -21.45
CA LEU A 187 -1.55 3.22 -21.43
C LEU A 187 -1.48 4.62 -20.81
N ARG A 188 -2.61 5.32 -20.78
CA ARG A 188 -2.71 6.70 -20.29
C ARG A 188 -3.23 6.79 -18.87
N GLU A 189 -3.94 5.76 -18.43
CA GLU A 189 -4.71 5.81 -17.20
C GLU A 189 -4.88 4.42 -16.59
N VAL A 190 -4.64 4.32 -15.29
CA VAL A 190 -5.02 3.16 -14.47
C VAL A 190 -6.01 3.62 -13.41
N VAL A 191 -7.17 2.98 -13.37
CA VAL A 191 -8.21 3.21 -12.36
C VAL A 191 -8.41 1.94 -11.56
N PHE A 192 -8.33 2.05 -10.25
CA PHE A 192 -8.65 0.97 -9.33
C PHE A 192 -9.43 1.50 -8.14
N THR A 193 -10.12 0.61 -7.45
CA THR A 193 -10.74 0.88 -6.16
C THR A 193 -10.05 0.09 -5.08
N TYR A 194 -9.98 0.64 -3.87
CA TYR A 194 -9.54 -0.08 -2.70
C TYR A 194 -10.56 0.02 -1.57
N SER A 195 -10.66 -1.01 -0.74
CA SER A 195 -11.59 -1.09 0.38
C SER A 195 -10.93 -1.72 1.60
N ASP A 196 -11.67 -1.74 2.71
CA ASP A 196 -11.24 -2.43 3.91
C ASP A 196 -11.20 -3.95 3.68
N SER A 197 -10.10 -4.58 4.07
CA SER A 197 -9.81 -6.00 3.78
C SER A 197 -10.53 -6.99 4.71
N VAL A 198 -11.41 -6.51 5.60
CA VAL A 198 -12.01 -7.33 6.65
C VAL A 198 -13.00 -8.36 6.08
N THR A 199 -12.51 -9.60 6.05
CA THR A 199 -13.17 -10.92 5.93
C THR A 199 -13.87 -11.26 4.60
N ALA A 200 -13.21 -12.14 3.86
CA ALA A 200 -13.81 -13.07 2.89
C ALA A 200 -13.48 -14.53 3.25
N ASP A 201 -13.44 -14.84 4.56
CA ASP A 201 -13.44 -16.21 5.08
C ASP A 201 -14.53 -16.31 6.14
N GLY A 202 -15.64 -16.95 5.77
CA GLY A 202 -16.84 -17.11 6.56
C GLY A 202 -18.02 -17.34 5.63
N GLY A 203 -18.22 -18.59 5.22
CA GLY A 203 -19.20 -19.03 4.22
C GLY A 203 -20.67 -18.88 4.63
N ALA A 204 -21.12 -17.65 4.89
CA ALA A 204 -22.52 -17.31 4.99
C ALA A 204 -23.02 -16.73 3.64
N PRO A 205 -24.25 -17.07 3.20
CA PRO A 205 -24.84 -16.48 2.00
C PRO A 205 -24.95 -14.96 2.12
N PRO A 206 -24.86 -14.21 1.00
CA PRO A 206 -24.95 -12.76 1.03
C PRO A 206 -26.37 -12.33 1.42
N GLU A 207 -26.53 -11.81 2.63
CA GLU A 207 -27.68 -10.97 2.97
C GLU A 207 -27.67 -9.70 2.11
N PRO A 208 -28.85 -9.13 1.78
CA PRO A 208 -28.93 -7.93 0.96
C PRO A 208 -28.20 -6.75 1.63
N PRO A 209 -27.54 -5.89 0.84
CA PRO A 209 -26.68 -4.84 1.36
C PRO A 209 -27.51 -3.84 2.17
N SER A 210 -27.28 -3.80 3.49
CA SER A 210 -27.57 -2.62 4.28
C SER A 210 -26.78 -1.43 3.72
N ASN A 211 -27.31 -0.21 3.85
CA ASN A 211 -26.75 1.03 3.29
C ASN A 211 -25.29 1.37 3.72
N ASN A 212 -24.67 0.54 4.57
CA ASN A 212 -23.25 0.55 4.90
C ASN A 212 -22.48 -0.56 4.14
N ALA A 213 -22.83 -0.82 2.87
CA ALA A 213 -22.01 -1.61 1.98
C ALA A 213 -20.57 -1.04 2.01
N ARG A 214 -19.60 -1.91 2.34
CA ARG A 214 -18.16 -1.60 2.50
C ARG A 214 -17.69 -0.59 1.46
N ARG A 215 -17.60 0.70 1.84
CA ARG A 215 -17.30 1.78 0.91
C ARG A 215 -15.91 1.56 0.33
N SER A 216 -15.85 1.36 -0.98
CA SER A 216 -14.62 1.33 -1.75
C SER A 216 -14.31 2.72 -2.27
N TRP A 217 -13.03 3.07 -2.32
CA TRP A 217 -12.56 4.39 -2.76
C TRP A 217 -11.86 4.26 -4.10
N ARG A 218 -12.24 5.10 -5.07
CA ARG A 218 -11.60 5.12 -6.38
C ARG A 218 -10.31 5.94 -6.37
N VAL A 219 -9.29 5.40 -7.03
CA VAL A 219 -8.00 6.04 -7.33
C VAL A 219 -7.79 6.02 -8.84
N ARG A 220 -7.42 7.17 -9.38
CA ARG A 220 -7.05 7.36 -10.78
C ARG A 220 -5.57 7.73 -10.86
N LEU A 221 -4.82 6.94 -11.61
CA LEU A 221 -3.42 7.17 -11.92
C LEU A 221 -3.32 7.59 -13.38
N ASP A 222 -2.88 8.82 -13.62
CA ASP A 222 -2.64 9.36 -14.95
C ASP A 222 -1.16 9.17 -15.33
N LEU A 223 -0.96 8.43 -16.43
CA LEU A 223 0.32 8.01 -16.98
C LEU A 223 0.72 8.81 -18.24
N THR A 224 -0.08 9.81 -18.62
CA THR A 224 0.16 10.61 -19.84
C THR A 224 1.45 11.41 -19.80
N LYS A 225 1.94 11.75 -18.60
CA LYS A 225 3.20 12.48 -18.43
C LYS A 225 4.38 11.60 -18.83
N GLU A 226 5.33 12.20 -19.58
CA GLU A 226 6.58 11.55 -19.98
C GLU A 226 7.37 11.03 -18.76
N ARG A 227 7.33 11.81 -17.68
CA ARG A 227 7.90 11.42 -16.38
C ARG A 227 6.87 11.58 -15.29
N GLY A 228 6.77 10.52 -14.50
CA GLY A 228 5.93 10.45 -13.33
C GLY A 228 4.47 10.09 -13.59
N VAL A 229 3.76 9.84 -12.51
CA VAL A 229 2.36 9.45 -12.42
C VAL A 229 1.64 10.54 -11.64
N ASN A 230 0.58 11.11 -12.22
CA ASN A 230 -0.32 11.95 -11.44
C ASN A 230 -1.36 11.07 -10.74
N VAL A 231 -1.69 11.42 -9.49
CA VAL A 231 -2.65 10.67 -8.69
C VAL A 231 -3.81 11.57 -8.32
N ASP A 232 -5.02 11.08 -8.62
CA ASP A 232 -6.28 11.69 -8.26
C ASP A 232 -7.10 10.71 -7.41
N LEU A 233 -7.67 11.22 -6.32
CA LEU A 233 -8.51 10.46 -5.40
C LEU A 233 -9.97 10.90 -5.55
N GLU A 234 -10.90 9.96 -5.38
CA GLU A 234 -12.32 10.26 -5.29
C GLU A 234 -12.63 11.31 -4.22
N SER A 235 -13.64 12.15 -4.46
CA SER A 235 -14.10 13.13 -3.46
C SER A 235 -14.54 12.45 -2.17
N GLY A 236 -14.12 13.03 -1.03
CA GLY A 236 -14.37 12.48 0.30
C GLY A 236 -13.48 11.30 0.68
N ASN A 237 -12.47 10.94 -0.13
CA ASN A 237 -11.51 9.90 0.23
C ASN A 237 -10.72 10.29 1.50
N PRO A 238 -10.64 9.42 2.54
CA PRO A 238 -9.92 9.71 3.78
C PRO A 238 -8.44 10.05 3.59
N HIS A 239 -7.82 9.61 2.49
CA HIS A 239 -6.43 9.92 2.18
C HIS A 239 -6.22 11.26 1.46
N TYR A 240 -7.28 12.03 1.17
CA TYR A 240 -7.16 13.32 0.50
C TYR A 240 -6.18 14.29 1.19
N PRO A 241 -6.13 14.38 2.54
CA PRO A 241 -5.17 15.24 3.25
C PRO A 241 -3.69 14.90 3.02
N VAL A 242 -3.40 13.70 2.49
CA VAL A 242 -2.03 13.21 2.24
C VAL A 242 -1.78 12.89 0.77
N ILE A 243 -2.58 13.48 -0.14
CA ILE A 243 -2.45 13.25 -1.58
C ILE A 243 -1.05 13.56 -2.11
N ASP A 244 -0.35 14.54 -1.53
CA ASP A 244 1.00 14.89 -1.96
C ASP A 244 2.03 13.80 -1.59
N TYR A 245 1.89 13.17 -0.42
CA TYR A 245 2.71 12.01 -0.04
C TYR A 245 2.38 10.76 -0.89
N ILE A 246 1.12 10.61 -1.30
CA ILE A 246 0.71 9.55 -2.24
C ILE A 246 1.33 9.78 -3.61
N ARG A 247 1.31 11.03 -4.11
CA ARG A 247 1.97 11.40 -5.37
C ARG A 247 3.48 11.18 -5.29
N GLU A 248 4.11 11.52 -4.18
CA GLU A 248 5.53 11.24 -3.94
C GLU A 248 5.81 9.73 -4.02
N MET A 249 5.01 8.91 -3.33
CA MET A 249 5.15 7.45 -3.35
C MET A 249 4.92 6.86 -4.75
N ALA A 250 3.90 7.32 -5.48
CA ALA A 250 3.61 6.89 -6.85
C ALA A 250 4.76 7.18 -7.84
N ASN A 251 5.60 8.15 -7.50
CA ASN A 251 6.76 8.58 -8.29
C ASN A 251 8.10 8.08 -7.73
N SER A 252 8.06 7.24 -6.70
CA SER A 252 9.25 6.68 -6.04
C SER A 252 9.53 5.24 -6.49
N PRO A 253 10.74 4.70 -6.24
CA PRO A 253 11.04 3.28 -6.45
C PRO A 253 10.12 2.33 -5.67
N ASP A 254 9.49 2.83 -4.60
CA ASP A 254 8.60 2.08 -3.72
C ASP A 254 7.13 2.15 -4.15
N PHE A 255 6.83 2.65 -5.37
CA PHE A 255 5.46 2.74 -5.89
C PHE A 255 4.72 1.39 -5.83
N GLU A 256 5.46 0.28 -5.90
CA GLU A 256 4.89 -1.07 -5.80
C GLU A 256 4.12 -1.32 -4.50
N ASN A 257 4.45 -0.57 -3.45
CA ASN A 257 3.81 -0.66 -2.15
C ASN A 257 2.57 0.24 -2.05
N LEU A 258 2.34 1.15 -3.00
CA LEU A 258 1.27 2.15 -2.92
C LEU A 258 -0.12 1.51 -2.73
N PRO A 259 -0.57 0.54 -3.54
CA PRO A 259 -1.91 -0.03 -3.35
C PRO A 259 -2.06 -0.73 -2.00
N SER A 260 -0.99 -1.36 -1.51
CA SER A 260 -0.97 -2.01 -0.19
C SER A 260 -1.05 -0.97 0.93
N TRP A 261 -0.28 0.12 0.84
CA TRP A 261 -0.33 1.20 1.81
C TRP A 261 -1.72 1.85 1.88
N LEU A 262 -2.36 2.12 0.73
CA LEU A 262 -3.72 2.68 0.71
C LEU A 262 -4.73 1.80 1.47
N VAL A 263 -4.61 0.48 1.39
CA VAL A 263 -5.45 -0.44 2.15
C VAL A 263 -5.08 -0.42 3.64
N LEU A 264 -3.79 -0.56 3.97
CA LEU A 264 -3.30 -0.67 5.34
C LEU A 264 -3.46 0.61 6.17
N SER A 265 -3.40 1.79 5.52
CA SER A 265 -3.59 3.07 6.21
C SER A 265 -5.03 3.55 6.22
N LEU A 266 -5.94 2.96 5.42
CA LEU A 266 -7.33 3.40 5.35
C LEU A 266 -8.02 3.49 6.73
N PRO A 267 -7.90 2.50 7.64
CA PRO A 267 -8.52 2.60 8.95
C PRO A 267 -7.97 3.77 9.78
N LEU A 268 -6.66 4.03 9.71
CA LEU A 268 -6.04 5.17 10.39
C LEU A 268 -6.63 6.49 9.88
N TYR A 269 -6.70 6.70 8.57
CA TYR A 269 -7.20 7.95 8.00
C TYR A 269 -8.70 8.17 8.27
N ARG A 270 -9.52 7.11 8.28
CA ARG A 270 -10.91 7.20 8.76
C ARG A 270 -11.01 7.61 10.22
N ALA A 271 -10.11 7.11 11.07
CA ALA A 271 -10.07 7.50 12.48
C ALA A 271 -9.71 8.99 12.64
N LEU A 272 -8.72 9.47 11.88
CA LEU A 272 -8.28 10.86 11.90
C LEU A 272 -9.40 11.81 11.44
N GLU A 273 -10.10 11.47 10.36
CA GLU A 273 -11.27 12.22 9.87
C GLU A 273 -12.34 12.35 10.96
N LYS A 274 -12.69 11.24 11.63
CA LYS A 274 -13.65 11.26 12.76
C LYS A 274 -13.18 12.16 13.92
N VAL A 275 -11.89 12.15 14.24
CA VAL A 275 -11.31 13.01 15.29
C VAL A 275 -11.42 14.49 14.92
N GLU A 276 -11.19 14.84 13.66
CA GLU A 276 -11.30 16.21 13.15
C GLU A 276 -12.76 16.68 12.99
N GLU A 277 -13.70 15.80 12.63
CA GLU A 277 -15.12 16.14 12.53
C GLU A 277 -15.70 16.53 13.90
N LYS A 278 -15.37 15.76 14.95
CA LYS A 278 -15.82 16.05 16.33
C LYS A 278 -15.36 17.41 16.84
N ARG A 279 -14.32 18.02 16.26
CA ARG A 279 -13.88 19.40 16.59
C ARG A 279 -14.97 20.43 16.33
N LYS A 280 -15.83 20.23 15.34
CA LYS A 280 -16.76 21.27 14.84
C LYS A 280 -17.93 21.56 15.78
N SER A 281 -18.09 20.80 16.87
CA SER A 281 -19.38 20.71 17.55
C SER A 281 -19.52 21.50 18.87
N PHE A 282 -18.46 21.89 19.59
CA PHE A 282 -18.62 22.50 20.93
C PHE A 282 -17.51 23.47 21.36
N GLN A 283 -17.87 24.49 22.16
CA GLN A 283 -17.01 25.57 22.65
C GLN A 283 -16.07 25.15 23.81
N ASP A 284 -16.38 24.04 24.49
CA ASP A 284 -15.61 23.48 25.63
C ASP A 284 -14.73 22.26 25.26
N GLN A 285 -14.46 22.06 23.98
CA GLN A 285 -13.68 20.92 23.50
C GLN A 285 -12.22 21.24 23.18
N PRO A 286 -11.32 20.25 23.27
CA PRO A 286 -9.93 20.43 22.86
C PRO A 286 -9.85 20.93 21.42
N VAL A 287 -8.99 21.90 21.16
CA VAL A 287 -8.59 22.22 19.78
C VAL A 287 -7.71 21.09 19.29
N VAL A 288 -8.16 20.37 18.27
CA VAL A 288 -7.45 19.24 17.67
C VAL A 288 -6.89 19.63 16.30
N ALA A 289 -5.63 19.30 16.05
CA ALA A 289 -4.97 19.46 14.76
C ALA A 289 -4.20 18.20 14.40
N VAL A 290 -4.39 17.69 13.19
CA VAL A 290 -3.65 16.53 12.65
C VAL A 290 -2.52 17.04 11.75
N PHE A 291 -1.31 16.54 11.99
CA PHE A 291 -0.12 16.87 11.21
C PHE A 291 0.44 15.61 10.55
N HIS A 292 0.47 15.60 9.22
CA HIS A 292 1.03 14.51 8.44
C HIS A 292 2.50 14.79 8.12
N ARG A 293 3.40 13.90 8.56
CA ARG A 293 4.84 13.95 8.26
C ARG A 293 5.23 13.01 7.11
N ALA A 294 4.43 11.97 6.91
CA ALA A 294 4.51 11.02 5.81
C ALA A 294 3.17 10.27 5.69
N LEU A 295 3.01 9.44 4.67
CA LEU A 295 1.83 8.56 4.49
C LEU A 295 1.59 7.62 5.70
N ASN A 296 2.66 7.28 6.43
CA ASN A 296 2.61 6.37 7.57
C ASN A 296 3.04 7.04 8.88
N TRP A 297 3.18 8.37 8.92
CA TRP A 297 3.60 9.07 10.13
C TRP A 297 2.74 10.31 10.36
N VAL A 298 1.95 10.24 11.44
CA VAL A 298 0.99 11.26 11.81
C VAL A 298 1.23 11.71 13.24
N THR A 299 1.00 12.99 13.52
CA THR A 299 0.93 13.55 14.87
C THR A 299 -0.42 14.20 15.09
N ILE A 300 -1.17 13.77 16.10
CA ILE A 300 -2.38 14.43 16.56
C ILE A 300 -2.00 15.36 17.72
N ARG A 301 -2.30 16.65 17.58
CA ARG A 301 -2.07 17.65 18.61
C ARG A 301 -3.39 18.06 19.24
N TYR A 302 -3.47 17.94 20.55
CA TYR A 302 -4.57 18.44 21.37
C TYR A 302 -4.11 19.68 22.14
N GLN A 303 -4.96 20.71 22.16
CA GLN A 303 -4.79 21.89 23.01
C GLN A 303 -6.04 22.07 23.87
N ILE A 304 -5.87 22.10 25.20
CA ILE A 304 -6.96 22.17 26.18
C ILE A 304 -6.80 23.42 27.04
N GLY A 305 -7.90 24.16 27.20
CA GLY A 305 -7.97 25.37 28.02
C GLY A 305 -7.42 26.60 27.30
N THR A 306 -7.69 27.77 27.87
CA THR A 306 -7.28 29.07 27.33
C THR A 306 -6.13 29.70 28.11
N ASN A 307 -5.96 29.37 29.39
CA ASN A 307 -4.85 29.86 30.22
C ASN A 307 -4.63 29.03 31.51
N PRO A 308 -3.50 28.30 31.68
CA PRO A 308 -2.50 28.00 30.66
C PRO A 308 -3.04 27.01 29.62
N VAL A 309 -2.68 27.21 28.35
CA VAL A 309 -3.01 26.25 27.28
C VAL A 309 -2.17 25.00 27.47
N ARG A 310 -2.82 23.88 27.78
CA ARG A 310 -2.16 22.56 27.94
C ARG A 310 -2.08 21.87 26.59
N LYS A 311 -0.91 21.32 26.24
CA LYS A 311 -0.67 20.67 24.93
C LYS A 311 -0.33 19.19 25.11
N LEU A 312 -0.92 18.35 24.27
CA LEU A 312 -0.59 16.93 24.16
C LEU A 312 -0.36 16.56 22.70
N ASN A 313 0.79 15.96 22.40
CA ASN A 313 1.12 15.45 21.08
C ASN A 313 1.11 13.91 21.11
N ILE A 314 0.28 13.30 20.27
CA ILE A 314 0.22 11.86 20.07
C ILE A 314 0.83 11.53 18.70
N GLU A 315 1.88 10.74 18.69
CA GLU A 315 2.54 10.24 17.48
C GLU A 315 2.00 8.86 17.11
N ILE A 316 1.70 8.67 15.83
CA ILE A 316 1.27 7.41 15.22
C ILE A 316 2.22 7.08 14.08
N ARG A 317 2.90 5.94 14.16
CA ARG A 317 3.75 5.42 13.08
C ARG A 317 3.91 3.90 13.14
N PRO A 318 4.16 3.23 12.01
CA PRO A 318 4.43 1.79 12.02
C PRO A 318 5.79 1.51 12.68
N ARG A 319 5.87 0.43 13.45
CA ARG A 319 7.12 -0.10 14.01
C ARG A 319 7.13 -1.62 13.92
N THR A 320 8.30 -2.18 13.63
CA THR A 320 8.48 -3.64 13.67
C THR A 320 8.69 -4.11 15.10
N ARG A 321 7.86 -5.06 15.55
CA ARG A 321 7.99 -5.72 16.85
C ARG A 321 7.86 -7.23 16.66
N GLN A 322 8.83 -7.99 17.14
CA GLN A 322 8.87 -9.45 16.99
C GLN A 322 8.68 -9.90 15.53
N GLY A 323 9.28 -9.18 14.58
CA GLY A 323 9.17 -9.46 13.14
C GLY A 323 7.83 -9.07 12.50
N LYS A 324 6.87 -8.51 13.24
CA LYS A 324 5.59 -8.03 12.72
C LYS A 324 5.54 -6.51 12.67
N LEU A 325 5.05 -5.96 11.56
CA LEU A 325 4.82 -4.52 11.41
C LEU A 325 3.49 -4.16 12.06
N MET A 326 3.50 -3.21 13.00
CA MET A 326 2.34 -2.81 13.79
C MET A 326 2.26 -1.28 13.84
N TRP A 327 1.06 -0.71 13.86
CA TRP A 327 0.89 0.70 14.22
C TRP A 327 1.31 0.89 15.67
N HIS A 328 2.11 1.91 15.94
CA HIS A 328 2.51 2.30 17.28
C HIS A 328 2.00 3.69 17.58
N VAL A 329 1.19 3.79 18.62
CA VAL A 329 0.62 5.04 19.14
C VAL A 329 1.33 5.37 20.44
N SER A 330 1.95 6.55 20.51
CA SER A 330 2.68 6.96 21.71
C SER A 330 2.65 8.46 21.87
N ARG A 331 2.82 8.95 23.09
CA ARG A 331 3.01 10.37 23.34
C ARG A 331 4.35 10.83 22.76
N ALA A 332 4.34 11.90 21.97
CA ALA A 332 5.56 12.55 21.52
C ALA A 332 6.12 13.41 22.66
N MET A 333 7.42 13.31 22.91
CA MET A 333 8.12 14.26 23.78
C MET A 333 8.49 15.50 22.95
N ASP A 334 8.12 16.69 23.41
CA ASP A 334 8.52 17.92 22.74
C ASP A 334 10.03 18.15 22.97
N ALA A 335 10.76 18.50 21.92
CA ALA A 335 12.20 18.81 22.03
C ALA A 335 12.46 20.01 22.98
N ASP A 336 11.49 20.92 23.09
CA ASP A 336 11.52 22.10 23.97
C ASP A 336 11.32 21.79 25.47
N THR A 337 10.94 20.56 25.84
CA THR A 337 10.79 20.19 27.27
C THR A 337 12.06 19.67 27.91
N LYS A 338 13.21 19.71 27.21
CA LYS A 338 14.53 19.42 27.82
C LYS A 338 14.98 20.47 28.84
N THR A 339 14.31 21.60 28.93
CA THR A 339 14.66 22.74 29.81
C THR A 339 13.64 23.03 30.91
N ALA A 340 12.54 22.27 31.02
CA ALA A 340 11.57 22.42 32.10
C ALA A 340 11.48 21.12 32.92
N ASP A 341 11.61 21.22 34.24
CA ASP A 341 11.59 20.15 35.25
C ASP A 341 10.33 19.26 35.29
N VAL A 342 9.44 19.34 34.30
CA VAL A 342 8.22 18.53 34.22
C VAL A 342 8.53 17.25 33.45
N LYS A 343 8.93 16.20 34.18
CA LYS A 343 8.98 14.85 33.63
C LYS A 343 7.57 14.46 33.10
N PRO A 344 7.42 14.05 31.84
CA PRO A 344 6.13 13.67 31.24
C PRO A 344 5.42 12.54 31.99
N GLU A 345 6.14 11.80 32.83
CA GLU A 345 5.65 10.62 33.54
C GLU A 345 4.60 10.95 34.62
N ASN A 346 4.52 12.20 35.10
CA ASN A 346 3.68 12.57 36.25
C ASN A 346 2.52 13.53 35.94
N ASP A 347 2.32 13.93 34.69
CA ASP A 347 1.20 14.82 34.37
C ASP A 347 -0.14 14.07 34.26
N GLU A 348 -1.23 14.83 34.36
CA GLU A 348 -2.60 14.30 34.31
C GLU A 348 -2.88 13.53 33.01
N PHE A 349 -2.26 13.95 31.90
CA PHE A 349 -2.39 13.28 30.61
C PHE A 349 -1.83 11.87 30.73
N ASN A 350 -0.58 11.72 31.15
CA ASN A 350 0.05 10.42 31.26
C ASN A 350 -0.71 9.49 32.21
N LYS A 351 -1.28 10.00 33.32
CA LYS A 351 -2.09 9.19 34.23
C LYS A 351 -3.34 8.61 33.57
N VAL A 352 -4.17 9.46 32.96
CA VAL A 352 -5.43 9.03 32.32
C VAL A 352 -5.15 8.14 31.13
N LEU A 353 -4.14 8.50 30.35
CA LEU A 353 -3.66 7.71 29.22
C LEU A 353 -3.22 6.32 29.71
N VAL A 354 -2.34 6.25 30.72
CA VAL A 354 -1.90 4.97 31.28
C VAL A 354 -3.08 4.11 31.72
N GLU A 355 -4.03 4.69 32.47
CA GLU A 355 -5.20 4.00 32.99
C GLU A 355 -6.16 3.51 31.90
N ARG A 356 -6.43 4.32 30.88
CA ARG A 356 -7.52 4.06 29.92
C ARG A 356 -7.09 3.45 28.60
N VAL A 357 -5.85 3.66 28.17
CA VAL A 357 -5.39 3.30 26.82
C VAL A 357 -4.14 2.41 26.85
N TRP A 358 -3.16 2.65 27.73
CA TRP A 358 -1.85 1.96 27.69
C TRP A 358 -1.92 0.62 28.43
N THR A 359 -2.89 0.43 29.31
CA THR A 359 -3.20 -0.86 29.96
C THR A 359 -4.35 -1.59 29.27
N ALA A 360 -5.11 -0.91 28.41
CA ALA A 360 -6.24 -1.48 27.69
C ALA A 360 -5.79 -2.47 26.62
N SER A 361 -6.67 -3.39 26.27
CA SER A 361 -6.52 -4.29 25.13
C SER A 361 -7.89 -4.47 24.49
N GLY A 362 -7.94 -4.48 23.17
CA GLY A 362 -9.19 -4.65 22.42
C GLY A 362 -8.95 -5.40 21.13
N ASN A 363 -9.87 -5.27 20.18
CA ASN A 363 -9.82 -6.09 18.99
C ASN A 363 -8.74 -5.59 18.02
N GLY A 364 -7.61 -6.30 17.96
CA GLY A 364 -6.49 -5.93 17.10
C GLY A 364 -5.54 -4.90 17.69
N PHE A 365 -5.72 -4.47 18.94
CA PHE A 365 -4.76 -3.58 19.63
C PHE A 365 -4.44 -4.03 21.06
N LYS A 366 -3.26 -3.63 21.53
CA LYS A 366 -2.75 -3.93 22.87
C LYS A 366 -1.96 -2.75 23.41
N GLY A 367 -2.29 -2.37 24.65
CA GLY A 367 -1.54 -1.39 25.43
C GLY A 367 -0.14 -1.87 25.81
N LEU A 368 0.77 -0.92 25.98
CA LEU A 368 2.19 -1.09 26.29
C LEU A 368 2.60 -0.11 27.38
N THR A 369 3.74 -0.33 28.02
CA THR A 369 4.23 0.52 29.13
C THR A 369 4.27 2.01 28.81
N SER A 370 4.61 2.40 27.58
CA SER A 370 4.76 3.80 27.17
C SER A 370 3.95 4.17 25.91
N GLY A 371 2.97 3.34 25.53
CA GLY A 371 2.10 3.60 24.39
C GLY A 371 1.12 2.46 24.15
N ALA A 372 0.67 2.29 22.92
CA ALA A 372 -0.14 1.16 22.50
C ALA A 372 0.27 0.74 21.08
N ALA A 373 0.02 -0.52 20.75
CA ALA A 373 0.24 -1.05 19.42
C ALA A 373 -1.05 -1.64 18.85
N ALA A 374 -1.31 -1.39 17.58
CA ALA A 374 -2.41 -1.99 16.83
C ALA A 374 -1.89 -2.74 15.61
N SER A 375 -2.59 -3.80 15.21
CA SER A 375 -2.35 -4.45 13.93
C SER A 375 -2.56 -3.45 12.78
N LEU A 376 -1.88 -3.65 11.65
CA LEU A 376 -2.10 -2.81 10.48
C LEU A 376 -3.51 -3.01 9.89
N GLU A 377 -4.06 -4.21 10.05
CA GLU A 377 -5.35 -4.60 9.47
C GLU A 377 -6.52 -4.25 10.39
N GLN A 378 -6.30 -4.15 11.71
CA GLN A 378 -7.37 -4.01 12.69
C GLN A 378 -6.91 -3.29 13.97
N GLY A 379 -7.85 -2.60 14.63
CA GLY A 379 -7.68 -2.05 15.98
C GLY A 379 -7.17 -0.62 16.05
N ILE A 380 -6.59 -0.07 14.97
CA ILE A 380 -6.10 1.32 14.97
C ILE A 380 -7.24 2.34 15.09
N GLU A 381 -8.42 2.08 14.50
CA GLU A 381 -9.59 2.97 14.64
C GLU A 381 -10.08 3.04 16.08
N GLU A 382 -10.21 1.88 16.73
CA GLU A 382 -10.63 1.78 18.13
C GLU A 382 -9.60 2.46 19.05
N LEU A 383 -8.31 2.22 18.80
CA LEU A 383 -7.24 2.80 19.60
C LEU A 383 -7.19 4.33 19.49
N VAL A 384 -7.33 4.89 18.29
CA VAL A 384 -7.37 6.36 18.09
C VAL A 384 -8.62 6.96 18.71
N ALA A 385 -9.77 6.29 18.59
CA ALA A 385 -11.01 6.72 19.25
C ALA A 385 -10.86 6.75 20.78
N LEU A 386 -10.25 5.71 21.37
CA LEU A 386 -10.03 5.62 22.81
C LEU A 386 -9.07 6.71 23.32
N VAL A 387 -8.04 7.05 22.54
CA VAL A 387 -7.16 8.21 22.82
C VAL A 387 -7.96 9.51 22.79
N ASP A 388 -8.74 9.75 21.73
CA ASP A 388 -9.54 10.96 21.58
C ASP A 388 -10.56 11.12 22.72
N GLU A 389 -11.27 10.06 23.09
CA GLU A 389 -12.20 10.03 24.22
C GLU A 389 -11.52 10.29 25.56
N SER A 390 -10.34 9.70 25.78
CA SER A 390 -9.55 9.92 27.00
C SER A 390 -9.10 11.37 27.14
N VAL A 391 -8.66 12.00 26.05
CA VAL A 391 -8.24 13.41 26.06
C VAL A 391 -9.43 14.34 26.26
N ARG A 392 -10.59 14.04 25.64
CA ARG A 392 -11.82 14.81 25.84
C ARG A 392 -12.37 14.67 27.26
N PHE A 393 -12.24 13.50 27.89
CA PHE A 393 -12.60 13.30 29.30
C PHE A 393 -11.80 14.22 30.24
N ILE A 394 -10.50 14.44 29.96
CA ILE A 394 -9.68 15.41 30.70
C ILE A 394 -10.18 16.84 30.46
N ALA A 395 -10.51 17.18 29.21
CA ALA A 395 -11.02 18.51 28.86
C ALA A 395 -12.34 18.84 29.60
N SER A 396 -13.22 17.85 29.77
CA SER A 396 -14.48 17.97 30.51
C SER A 396 -14.33 17.94 32.04
N GLY A 397 -13.10 17.95 32.58
CA GLY A 397 -12.84 18.02 34.02
C GLY A 397 -12.83 16.67 34.76
N GLY A 398 -12.90 15.53 34.05
CA GLY A 398 -12.91 14.21 34.66
C GLY A 398 -11.56 13.72 35.21
N GLY A 399 -10.47 14.46 34.98
CA GLY A 399 -9.10 14.02 35.26
C GLY A 399 -8.46 14.50 36.58
N VAL A 400 -9.14 15.32 37.39
CA VAL A 400 -8.55 15.85 38.64
C VAL A 400 -9.54 15.72 39.79
N GLY A 401 -9.13 15.00 40.84
CA GLY A 401 -9.84 14.98 42.12
C GLY A 401 -10.01 16.41 42.64
N GLN A 402 -11.25 16.88 42.70
CA GLN A 402 -11.61 18.06 43.46
C GLN A 402 -11.48 17.74 44.95
N GLN A 403 -10.30 17.95 45.52
CA GLN A 403 -10.26 18.55 46.86
C GLN A 403 -10.56 20.04 46.67
N GLN A 404 -11.85 20.39 46.64
CA GLN A 404 -12.24 21.73 47.02
C GLN A 404 -11.89 21.89 48.51
N GLN A 405 -10.77 22.56 48.78
CA GLN A 405 -10.66 23.35 50.00
C GLN A 405 -11.71 24.47 49.87
N GLN A 406 -12.89 24.24 50.43
CA GLN A 406 -13.78 25.34 50.78
C GLN A 406 -13.18 26.04 52.01
N PRO A 407 -12.90 27.35 51.96
CA PRO A 407 -12.75 28.12 53.19
C PRO A 407 -14.14 28.24 53.82
N GLN A 408 -14.40 27.49 54.90
CA GLN A 408 -15.57 27.73 55.74
C GLN A 408 -15.41 29.10 56.42
N GLN A 409 -16.01 30.12 55.80
CA GLN A 409 -16.34 31.36 56.48
C GLN A 409 -17.47 31.06 57.47
N GLN A 410 -17.15 31.15 58.76
CA GLN A 410 -18.11 31.21 59.84
C GLN A 410 -18.98 32.45 59.66
N GLN A 411 -20.26 32.26 59.33
CA GLN A 411 -21.31 33.24 59.61
C GLN A 411 -22.12 32.74 60.80
N ILE A 412 -22.15 33.56 61.84
CA ILE A 412 -22.93 33.41 63.06
C ILE A 412 -24.37 33.83 62.75
N PRO A 413 -25.38 33.00 63.05
CA PRO A 413 -26.73 33.50 63.29
C PRO A 413 -27.04 33.43 64.79
N LEU A 414 -27.26 34.60 65.39
CA LEU A 414 -28.08 34.71 66.60
C LEU A 414 -29.45 34.11 66.30
N HIS A 415 -29.98 33.22 67.16
CA HIS A 415 -31.36 33.29 67.67
C HIS A 415 -31.58 32.33 68.87
N GLN A 416 -32.01 32.96 69.97
CA GLN A 416 -32.98 32.58 71.01
C GLN A 416 -33.10 31.15 71.55
N GLN A 417 -33.09 31.11 72.89
CA GLN A 417 -33.27 30.01 73.83
C GLN A 417 -34.72 29.52 73.92
N GLN A 418 -34.92 28.19 74.05
CA GLN A 418 -35.89 27.52 74.96
C GLN A 418 -35.72 25.97 74.94
N PRO A 419 -36.25 25.17 75.91
CA PRO A 419 -35.52 24.13 76.65
C PRO A 419 -35.76 22.66 76.19
N PRO A 420 -35.10 21.64 76.82
CA PRO A 420 -34.93 20.30 76.24
C PRO A 420 -35.98 19.26 76.69
N PRO A 421 -36.10 18.15 75.93
CA PRO A 421 -36.36 16.83 76.53
C PRO A 421 -35.50 15.71 75.84
N PRO A 422 -35.54 14.43 76.26
CA PRO A 422 -34.46 13.80 77.01
C PRO A 422 -33.67 12.74 76.22
N GLN A 423 -32.54 12.37 76.81
CA GLN A 423 -31.61 11.31 76.40
C GLN A 423 -32.30 9.97 76.07
N ALA A 424 -31.96 9.40 74.92
CA ALA A 424 -32.12 7.98 74.64
C ALA A 424 -30.76 7.37 74.32
N GLN A 425 -30.43 6.34 75.08
CA GLN A 425 -29.16 5.63 75.15
C GLN A 425 -28.84 4.85 73.88
N GLN A 426 -27.57 4.86 73.51
CA GLN A 426 -26.94 3.92 72.60
C GLN A 426 -27.10 2.49 73.13
N GLN A 427 -27.68 1.60 72.33
CA GLN A 427 -27.62 0.15 72.54
C GLN A 427 -26.74 -0.48 71.45
N SER A 428 -25.71 -1.19 71.90
CA SER A 428 -24.82 -2.02 71.09
C SER A 428 -25.55 -3.31 70.67
N PRO A 429 -25.39 -3.80 69.42
CA PRO A 429 -26.05 -5.02 68.96
C PRO A 429 -25.41 -6.29 69.57
N THR A 430 -26.28 -7.24 69.91
CA THR A 430 -25.99 -8.50 70.62
C THR A 430 -25.34 -9.58 69.72
N PRO A 431 -24.52 -10.50 70.27
CA PRO A 431 -23.73 -11.50 69.50
C PRO A 431 -24.52 -12.59 68.77
N GLN A 432 -25.86 -12.61 68.88
CA GLN A 432 -26.68 -13.70 68.37
C GLN A 432 -27.03 -13.55 66.88
N GLN A 433 -26.90 -12.34 66.32
CA GLN A 433 -27.20 -12.06 64.91
C GLN A 433 -26.04 -12.45 63.96
N GLN A 434 -24.80 -12.56 64.47
CA GLN A 434 -23.65 -12.98 63.67
C GLN A 434 -23.62 -14.49 63.37
N ARG A 435 -24.19 -15.35 64.23
CA ARG A 435 -24.23 -16.80 63.97
C ARG A 435 -25.14 -17.18 62.82
N PHE A 436 -26.22 -16.45 62.60
CA PHE A 436 -27.18 -16.77 61.53
C PHE A 436 -26.62 -16.46 60.13
N GLN A 437 -25.73 -15.47 60.01
CA GLN A 437 -25.13 -15.11 58.73
C GLN A 437 -24.00 -16.08 58.32
N GLN A 438 -23.30 -16.68 59.29
CA GLN A 438 -22.22 -17.63 59.03
C GLN A 438 -22.74 -19.02 58.62
N GLN A 439 -23.92 -19.42 59.11
CA GLN A 439 -24.52 -20.72 58.74
C GLN A 439 -25.09 -20.73 57.31
N MET A 440 -25.54 -19.59 56.80
CA MET A 440 -26.06 -19.48 55.43
C MET A 440 -24.94 -19.59 54.37
N GLN A 441 -23.70 -19.22 54.72
CA GLN A 441 -22.57 -19.24 53.78
C GLN A 441 -21.99 -20.66 53.58
N GLN A 442 -22.11 -21.54 54.58
CA GLN A 442 -21.68 -22.95 54.44
C GLN A 442 -22.64 -23.80 53.60
N GLN A 443 -23.92 -23.45 53.50
CA GLN A 443 -24.88 -24.24 52.73
C GLN A 443 -24.79 -24.00 51.21
N ARG A 444 -24.19 -22.88 50.76
CA ARG A 444 -23.98 -22.59 49.33
C ARG A 444 -22.76 -23.28 48.71
N GLN A 445 -21.79 -23.74 49.51
CA GLN A 445 -20.60 -24.43 48.98
C GLN A 445 -20.80 -25.93 48.71
N ALA A 446 -21.93 -26.52 49.11
CA ALA A 446 -22.21 -27.95 48.90
C ALA A 446 -22.96 -28.29 47.59
N GLN A 447 -23.25 -27.32 46.71
CA GLN A 447 -24.06 -27.55 45.49
C GLN A 447 -23.33 -27.39 44.15
N GLN A 448 -22.00 -27.33 44.13
CA GLN A 448 -21.25 -27.32 42.86
C GLN A 448 -20.11 -28.34 42.87
N MET A 449 -20.45 -29.62 42.69
CA MET A 449 -19.56 -30.62 42.09
C MET A 449 -20.16 -31.09 40.76
N PRO A 450 -19.39 -31.18 39.67
CA PRO A 450 -19.88 -31.67 38.38
C PRO A 450 -19.98 -33.20 38.37
N ALA A 451 -21.08 -33.71 37.82
CA ALA A 451 -21.32 -35.12 37.59
C ALA A 451 -20.50 -35.62 36.39
N ALA A 452 -19.64 -36.61 36.64
CA ALA A 452 -19.08 -37.49 35.63
C ALA A 452 -20.16 -38.49 35.19
N ASN A 453 -20.35 -38.67 33.88
CA ASN A 453 -21.23 -39.71 33.35
C ASN A 453 -20.45 -40.63 32.41
N MET A 454 -20.43 -41.92 32.74
CA MET A 454 -19.91 -43.02 31.94
C MET A 454 -21.01 -43.59 31.04
N HIS A 455 -20.66 -44.07 29.84
CA HIS A 455 -21.35 -45.15 29.17
C HIS A 455 -20.34 -46.04 28.41
N ALA A 456 -20.43 -47.34 28.65
CA ALA A 456 -19.65 -48.44 28.06
C ALA A 456 -20.39 -49.02 26.84
N GLY A 457 -19.72 -49.30 25.70
CA GLY A 457 -19.20 -50.63 25.28
C GLY A 457 -19.74 -50.97 23.86
N PRO A 458 -19.30 -52.04 23.13
CA PRO A 458 -18.26 -53.05 23.39
C PRO A 458 -17.22 -53.23 22.24
N PRO A 459 -16.19 -54.10 22.40
CA PRO A 459 -15.15 -54.40 21.39
C PRO A 459 -15.16 -55.85 20.86
N HIS A 460 -14.49 -56.11 19.72
CA HIS A 460 -13.96 -57.44 19.31
C HIS A 460 -12.95 -57.30 18.12
N PRO A 461 -12.12 -58.33 17.76
CA PRO A 461 -10.65 -58.24 17.90
C PRO A 461 -9.80 -58.70 16.68
N ASN A 462 -8.47 -58.56 16.84
CA ASN A 462 -7.35 -59.36 16.26
C ASN A 462 -7.12 -59.30 14.72
N MET A 463 -5.89 -59.30 14.17
CA MET A 463 -4.68 -60.07 14.50
C MET A 463 -3.35 -59.36 14.11
N MET A 464 -2.32 -59.64 14.92
CA MET A 464 -0.90 -59.98 14.62
C MET A 464 -0.19 -59.30 13.43
N ASN A 465 1.05 -58.83 13.63
CA ASN A 465 2.23 -59.72 13.62
C ASN A 465 3.55 -58.97 13.92
N ARG A 466 4.42 -59.62 14.73
CA ARG A 466 5.91 -59.61 14.81
C ARG A 466 6.64 -58.26 14.71
N GLY A 467 7.47 -57.86 15.67
CA GLY A 467 8.56 -58.64 16.28
C GLY A 467 9.87 -57.83 16.16
N PRO A 468 10.92 -58.15 16.93
CA PRO A 468 11.62 -57.13 17.74
C PRO A 468 13.12 -56.97 17.43
N SER A 469 13.72 -55.85 17.86
CA SER A 469 15.15 -55.72 18.22
C SER A 469 15.43 -54.27 18.65
N GLN A 470 15.65 -54.00 19.95
CA GLN A 470 16.94 -54.02 20.66
C GLN A 470 17.89 -52.86 20.34
N GLN A 471 18.16 -52.10 21.41
CA GLN A 471 19.47 -51.61 21.88
C GLN A 471 20.29 -50.64 21.02
N GLY A 472 20.69 -49.53 21.65
CA GLY A 472 22.01 -48.94 21.40
C GLY A 472 22.09 -47.42 21.58
N GLN A 473 22.65 -47.00 22.73
CA GLN A 473 23.70 -45.96 22.89
C GLN A 473 23.47 -44.59 22.21
N GLN A 474 23.27 -43.46 22.90
CA GLN A 474 24.11 -42.75 23.90
C GLN A 474 25.58 -42.51 23.47
N GLN A 475 26.00 -41.24 23.62
CA GLN A 475 27.36 -40.65 23.49
C GLN A 475 27.81 -40.34 22.04
N GLN A 476 28.57 -39.29 21.73
CA GLN A 476 29.27 -38.23 22.47
C GLN A 476 29.58 -37.11 21.45
N GLN A 477 29.45 -35.84 21.82
CA GLN A 477 30.57 -34.90 22.02
C GLN A 477 31.59 -34.69 20.89
N GLN A 478 31.70 -33.39 20.55
CA GLN A 478 32.92 -32.61 20.35
C GLN A 478 33.83 -32.90 19.16
N SER A 479 33.95 -31.89 18.29
CA SER A 479 35.21 -31.21 17.95
C SER A 479 34.89 -30.07 16.96
N ARG A 480 35.05 -28.81 17.36
CA ARG A 480 36.26 -27.97 17.29
C ARG A 480 36.60 -27.49 15.87
N GLN A 481 36.65 -26.15 15.75
CA GLN A 481 37.68 -25.34 15.09
C GLN A 481 37.85 -25.54 13.58
N SER A 482 38.34 -24.62 12.75
CA SER A 482 38.68 -23.19 12.76
C SER A 482 39.19 -22.95 11.31
N TYR A 483 39.51 -21.70 10.98
CA TYR A 483 40.08 -21.18 9.72
C TYR A 483 39.05 -20.98 8.59
N GLY A 484 38.86 -19.79 8.02
CA GLY A 484 39.71 -18.60 7.99
C GLY A 484 40.11 -18.33 6.55
N ASN A 485 39.68 -17.15 6.05
CA ASN A 485 40.19 -16.38 4.92
C ASN A 485 40.48 -17.08 3.57
N THR A 486 40.12 -16.44 2.46
CA THR A 486 41.09 -15.71 1.60
C THR A 486 40.34 -14.94 0.50
N MET A 487 40.69 -13.66 0.35
CA MET A 487 40.33 -12.78 -0.76
C MET A 487 40.98 -13.25 -2.07
N ALA A 488 40.34 -13.03 -3.22
CA ALA A 488 41.06 -12.96 -4.48
C ALA A 488 40.45 -11.88 -5.40
N ASN A 489 41.25 -10.84 -5.60
CA ASN A 489 41.24 -9.94 -6.75
C ASN A 489 41.56 -10.72 -8.04
N ALA A 490 40.97 -10.33 -9.16
CA ALA A 490 41.58 -10.43 -10.50
C ALA A 490 40.96 -9.32 -11.36
N LEU A 491 41.65 -8.22 -11.64
CA LEU A 491 42.67 -7.98 -12.68
C LEU A 491 42.15 -8.05 -14.13
N VAL A 492 42.28 -6.86 -14.74
CA VAL A 492 42.19 -6.45 -16.13
C VAL A 492 43.41 -6.96 -16.92
N LEU A 493 43.21 -7.23 -18.22
CA LEU A 493 44.12 -7.20 -19.39
C LEU A 493 43.20 -7.62 -20.58
N ASP A 494 43.17 -7.06 -21.78
CA ASP A 494 43.90 -6.02 -22.53
C ASP A 494 42.88 -5.43 -23.55
#